data_AF-A0AAD6RRG5-F1
#
_entry.id   AF-A0AAD6RRG5-F1
#
_cell.length_a   1.000
_cell.length_b   1.000
_cell.length_c   1.000
_cell.angle_alpha   90.00
_cell.angle_beta   90.00
_cell.angle_gamma   90.00
#
_symmetry.space_group_name_H-M   'P 1'
#
loop_
_entity.id
_entity.type
_entity.pdbx_description
1 polymer ?
#
loop_
_entity_poly.entity_id
_entity_poly.type
_entity_poly.pdbx_seq_one_letter_code
_entity_poly.pdbx_strand_id
1 'polypeptide(L)'
;MNHCMFDGIGAMEFVNSWGETARGLPLCVPPFIDRSILKARNPPKIEYPHQEFAEIEDESSTNDLYKDEMLYSSFCFDSEMLEKIKMKAMEDGVLGLSAFVWRARTKALKMLPDQQTKLLFAVDGRPKFKPPLPKGYFGNGIVLTNSMCQAGELLDRPLSHAVGLVQDAIKMVTDSYMRSAMDYFEATRVWPSLASTY
;
A
#
# COMPACT_ATOMS: atom_id res chain seq x y z
N MET A 1 12.50 -11.51 -10.94
CA MET A 1 11.04 -11.53 -10.62
C MET A 1 10.42 -10.28 -11.24
N ASN A 2 9.30 -10.40 -11.96
CA ASN A 2 8.63 -9.25 -12.58
C ASN A 2 7.34 -8.94 -11.80
N HIS A 3 7.19 -7.72 -11.27
CA HIS A 3 6.03 -7.34 -10.45
C HIS A 3 4.70 -7.34 -11.23
N CYS A 4 4.74 -7.27 -12.58
CA CYS A 4 3.55 -7.48 -13.41
C CYS A 4 2.99 -8.91 -13.25
N MET A 5 3.83 -9.86 -12.84
CA MET A 5 3.43 -11.26 -12.69
C MET A 5 2.87 -11.56 -11.32
N PHE A 6 3.39 -10.99 -10.23
CA PHE A 6 2.93 -11.32 -8.88
C PHE A 6 3.38 -10.23 -7.89
N ASP A 7 2.62 -10.12 -6.80
CA ASP A 7 2.95 -9.24 -5.68
C ASP A 7 3.94 -9.90 -4.70
N GLY A 8 4.26 -9.20 -3.62
CA GLY A 8 5.19 -9.69 -2.59
C GLY A 8 4.77 -11.01 -1.94
N ILE A 9 3.46 -11.27 -1.79
CA ILE A 9 2.98 -12.55 -1.24
C ILE A 9 3.27 -13.67 -2.25
N GLY A 10 2.92 -13.48 -3.51
CA GLY A 10 3.24 -14.47 -4.56
C GLY A 10 4.75 -14.70 -4.71
N ALA A 11 5.57 -13.66 -4.59
CA ALA A 11 7.02 -13.78 -4.62
C ALA A 11 7.56 -14.67 -3.48
N MET A 12 7.05 -14.48 -2.26
CA MET A 12 7.46 -15.29 -1.11
C MET A 12 6.96 -16.73 -1.20
N GLU A 13 5.74 -16.96 -1.68
CA GLU A 13 5.22 -18.31 -1.95
C GLU A 13 6.08 -19.06 -2.98
N PHE A 14 6.55 -18.37 -4.02
CA PHE A 14 7.49 -18.93 -4.99
C PHE A 14 8.83 -19.33 -4.35
N VAL A 15 9.44 -18.45 -3.55
CA VAL A 15 10.71 -18.74 -2.86
C VAL A 15 10.56 -19.94 -1.91
N ASN A 16 9.45 -20.00 -1.17
CA ASN A 16 9.16 -21.13 -0.28
C ASN A 16 9.01 -22.44 -1.07
N SER A 17 8.22 -22.43 -2.14
CA SER A 17 8.00 -23.58 -3.03
C SER A 17 9.31 -24.06 -3.67
N TRP A 18 10.19 -23.13 -4.06
CA TRP A 18 11.52 -23.46 -4.57
C TRP A 18 12.37 -24.15 -3.51
N GLY A 19 12.36 -23.64 -2.27
CA GLY A 19 13.06 -24.27 -1.15
C GLY A 19 12.52 -25.68 -0.79
N GLU A 20 11.23 -25.92 -0.95
CA GLU A 20 10.62 -27.26 -0.80
C GLU A 20 11.08 -28.21 -1.91
N THR A 21 10.98 -27.76 -3.16
CA THR A 21 11.37 -28.53 -4.34
C THR A 21 12.86 -28.90 -4.29
N ALA A 22 13.74 -27.96 -3.93
CA ALA A 22 15.17 -28.19 -3.80
C ALA A 22 15.53 -29.24 -2.74
N ARG A 23 14.65 -29.46 -1.75
CA ARG A 23 14.80 -30.49 -0.70
C ARG A 23 14.09 -31.79 -1.05
N GLY A 24 13.46 -31.90 -2.22
CA GLY A 24 12.65 -33.06 -2.61
C GLY A 24 11.36 -33.21 -1.81
N LEU A 25 10.86 -32.11 -1.21
CA LEU A 25 9.61 -32.10 -0.45
C LEU A 25 8.42 -31.79 -1.39
N PRO A 26 7.22 -32.32 -1.10
CA PRO A 26 6.01 -31.87 -1.79
C PRO A 26 5.71 -30.42 -1.46
N LEU A 27 5.07 -29.71 -2.39
CA LEU A 27 4.67 -28.32 -2.19
C LEU A 27 3.61 -28.21 -1.09
N CYS A 28 3.86 -27.37 -0.09
CA CYS A 28 2.89 -27.10 0.98
C CYS A 28 1.68 -26.32 0.48
N VAL A 29 1.90 -25.41 -0.48
CA VAL A 29 0.86 -24.60 -1.11
C VAL A 29 1.03 -24.67 -2.63
N PRO A 30 0.29 -25.57 -3.32
CA PRO A 30 0.29 -25.60 -4.77
C PRO A 30 -0.18 -24.27 -5.36
N PRO A 31 0.46 -23.76 -6.43
CA PRO A 31 0.10 -22.48 -7.02
C PRO A 31 -1.24 -22.59 -7.77
N PHE A 32 -2.08 -21.59 -7.58
CA PHE A 32 -3.29 -21.36 -8.37
C PHE A 32 -3.01 -20.27 -9.41
N ILE A 33 -3.08 -20.63 -10.69
CA ILE A 33 -2.58 -19.80 -11.80
C ILE A 33 -3.70 -19.15 -12.63
N ASP A 34 -4.96 -19.51 -12.42
CA ASP A 34 -6.07 -18.92 -13.18
C ASP A 34 -6.31 -17.45 -12.78
N ARG A 35 -5.80 -16.54 -13.59
CA ARG A 35 -5.94 -15.08 -13.37
C ARG A 35 -7.27 -14.54 -13.84
N SER A 36 -8.07 -15.32 -14.57
CA SER A 36 -9.35 -14.85 -15.09
C SER A 36 -10.34 -14.51 -13.96
N ILE A 37 -10.11 -15.02 -12.74
CA ILE A 37 -10.89 -14.72 -11.55
C ILE A 37 -10.82 -13.23 -11.13
N LEU A 38 -9.78 -12.51 -11.55
CA LEU A 38 -9.61 -11.06 -11.34
C LEU A 38 -9.84 -10.25 -12.62
N LYS A 39 -10.66 -10.75 -13.54
CA LYS A 39 -11.04 -10.00 -14.75
C LYS A 39 -12.00 -8.85 -14.39
N ALA A 40 -11.80 -7.69 -15.01
CA ALA A 40 -12.74 -6.57 -14.95
C ALA A 40 -14.14 -6.97 -15.45
N ARG A 41 -15.17 -6.30 -14.93
CA ARG A 41 -16.56 -6.49 -15.35
C ARG A 41 -16.75 -5.96 -16.77
N ASN A 42 -17.74 -6.49 -17.47
CA ASN A 42 -18.10 -6.02 -18.82
C ASN A 42 -19.62 -5.71 -18.88
N PRO A 43 -20.03 -4.43 -18.97
CA PRO A 43 -19.16 -3.25 -19.01
C PRO A 43 -18.47 -2.96 -17.65
N PRO A 44 -17.32 -2.26 -17.65
CA PRO A 44 -16.70 -1.78 -16.42
C PRO A 44 -17.66 -0.88 -15.62
N LYS A 45 -17.68 -1.03 -14.29
CA LYS A 45 -18.53 -0.28 -13.37
C LYS A 45 -17.68 0.38 -12.28
N ILE A 46 -17.37 1.65 -12.44
CA ILE A 46 -16.63 2.43 -11.43
C ILE A 46 -17.64 2.91 -10.36
N GLU A 47 -17.45 2.47 -9.12
CA GLU A 47 -18.37 2.72 -8.00
C GLU A 47 -17.74 3.59 -6.90
N TYR A 48 -16.41 3.78 -6.93
CA TYR A 48 -15.66 4.52 -5.92
C TYR A 48 -14.75 5.57 -6.56
N PRO A 49 -14.48 6.69 -5.84
CA PRO A 49 -13.43 7.61 -6.23
C PRO A 49 -12.07 6.95 -5.97
N HIS A 50 -11.33 6.65 -7.03
CA HIS A 50 -10.00 6.05 -6.97
C HIS A 50 -8.93 7.13 -6.74
N GLN A 51 -8.88 7.68 -5.52
CA GLN A 51 -7.97 8.78 -5.15
C GLN A 51 -6.49 8.39 -5.17
N GLU A 52 -6.18 7.09 -5.23
CA GLU A 52 -4.82 6.60 -5.43
C GLU A 52 -4.19 7.11 -6.74
N PHE A 53 -5.02 7.53 -7.71
CA PHE A 53 -4.61 8.16 -8.97
C PHE A 53 -4.65 9.70 -8.93
N ALA A 54 -5.16 10.31 -7.87
CA ALA A 54 -5.25 11.76 -7.78
C ALA A 54 -3.85 12.39 -7.67
N GLU A 55 -3.63 13.43 -8.48
CA GLU A 55 -2.47 14.29 -8.35
C GLU A 55 -2.67 15.26 -7.18
N ILE A 56 -1.59 15.48 -6.44
CA ILE A 56 -1.54 16.43 -5.35
C ILE A 56 -0.72 17.62 -5.82
N GLU A 57 -1.29 18.82 -5.70
CA GLU A 57 -0.59 20.06 -5.99
C GLU A 57 0.60 20.22 -5.03
N ASP A 58 1.75 20.59 -5.58
CA ASP A 58 3.00 20.76 -4.83
C ASP A 58 3.21 22.23 -4.46
N GLU A 59 2.53 22.66 -3.40
CA GLU A 59 2.63 24.00 -2.83
C GLU A 59 3.98 24.19 -2.09
N SER A 60 4.54 23.11 -1.57
CA SER A 60 5.78 23.11 -0.79
C SER A 60 7.05 23.02 -1.64
N SER A 61 6.94 22.98 -2.97
CA SER A 61 8.07 22.79 -3.91
C SER A 61 8.91 21.55 -3.58
N THR A 62 8.27 20.50 -3.06
CA THR A 62 8.94 19.24 -2.71
C THR A 62 9.41 18.46 -3.92
N ASN A 63 8.78 18.66 -5.09
CA ASN A 63 9.19 18.05 -6.34
C ASN A 63 10.57 18.53 -6.81
N ASP A 64 10.98 19.75 -6.45
CA ASP A 64 12.31 20.26 -6.78
C ASP A 64 13.43 19.46 -6.10
N LEU A 65 13.15 18.91 -4.91
CA LEU A 65 14.10 18.08 -4.16
C LEU A 65 14.42 16.77 -4.86
N TYR A 66 13.55 16.30 -5.76
CA TYR A 66 13.76 15.07 -6.54
C TYR A 66 14.65 15.29 -7.77
N LYS A 67 15.07 16.52 -8.05
CA LYS A 67 16.04 16.84 -9.12
C LYS A 67 17.47 16.53 -8.70
N ASP A 68 17.74 16.51 -7.40
CA ASP A 68 19.04 16.22 -6.83
C ASP A 68 19.27 14.70 -6.69
N GLU A 69 20.53 14.32 -6.46
CA GLU A 69 20.90 12.92 -6.23
C GLU A 69 20.23 12.36 -4.96
N MET A 70 19.46 11.28 -5.12
CA MET A 70 18.83 10.59 -4.00
C MET A 70 19.82 9.68 -3.27
N LEU A 71 19.98 9.92 -1.97
CA LEU A 71 20.73 9.03 -1.08
C LEU A 71 19.84 7.91 -0.54
N TYR A 72 20.33 6.67 -0.62
CA TYR A 72 19.66 5.51 -0.05
C TYR A 72 20.28 5.16 1.30
N SER A 73 19.44 4.95 2.32
CA SER A 73 19.87 4.60 3.67
C SER A 73 18.86 3.69 4.35
N SER A 74 19.37 2.77 5.17
CA SER A 74 18.56 1.83 5.94
C SER A 74 18.48 2.27 7.40
N PHE A 75 17.27 2.27 7.94
CA PHE A 75 17.02 2.58 9.35
C PHE A 75 16.54 1.31 10.06
N CYS A 76 17.28 0.87 11.07
CA CYS A 76 16.92 -0.30 11.85
C CYS A 76 16.03 0.11 13.03
N PHE A 77 14.88 -0.55 13.16
CA PHE A 77 13.98 -0.40 14.31
C PHE A 77 14.06 -1.67 15.14
N ASP A 78 14.72 -1.59 16.29
CA ASP A 78 14.76 -2.69 17.24
C ASP A 78 13.43 -2.86 18.00
N SER A 79 13.33 -3.95 18.78
CA SER A 79 12.13 -4.26 19.55
C SER A 79 11.74 -3.14 20.52
N GLU A 80 12.69 -2.46 21.16
CA GLU A 80 12.39 -1.39 22.11
C GLU A 80 11.81 -0.16 21.40
N MET A 81 12.37 0.20 20.24
CA MET A 81 11.85 1.26 19.38
C MET A 81 10.45 0.94 18.88
N LEU A 82 10.20 -0.30 18.45
CA LEU A 82 8.89 -0.74 17.99
C LEU A 82 7.85 -0.70 19.13
N GLU A 83 8.20 -1.11 20.35
CA GLU A 83 7.30 -0.99 21.49
C GLU A 83 6.97 0.48 21.82
N LYS A 84 7.96 1.38 21.74
CA LYS A 84 7.71 2.82 21.89
C LYS A 84 6.77 3.37 20.82
N ILE A 85 6.90 2.90 19.57
CA ILE A 85 6.00 3.28 18.48
C ILE A 85 4.59 2.75 18.75
N LYS A 86 4.43 1.47 19.11
CA LYS A 86 3.14 0.86 19.45
C LYS A 86 2.42 1.62 20.56
N MET A 87 3.13 1.95 21.64
CA MET A 87 2.56 2.73 22.75
C MET A 87 2.04 4.10 22.30
N LYS A 88 2.79 4.81 21.45
CA LYS A 88 2.38 6.12 20.92
C LYS A 88 1.27 6.03 19.87
N ALA A 89 1.27 4.96 19.08
CA ALA A 89 0.28 4.67 18.06
C ALA A 89 -1.04 4.19 18.68
N MET A 90 -0.99 3.58 19.87
CA MET A 90 -2.07 2.84 20.51
C MET A 90 -2.60 1.69 19.63
N GLU A 91 -1.72 1.11 18.81
CA GLU A 91 -2.09 0.16 17.75
C GLU A 91 -0.90 -0.73 17.37
N ASP A 92 -1.16 -1.73 16.53
CA ASP A 92 -0.15 -2.63 15.98
C ASP A 92 1.09 -1.91 15.40
N GLY A 93 2.24 -2.58 15.55
CA GLY A 93 3.55 -1.98 15.26
C GLY A 93 3.76 -1.59 13.79
N VAL A 94 3.14 -2.30 12.85
CA VAL A 94 3.29 -2.01 11.40
C VAL A 94 2.54 -0.74 11.01
N LEU A 95 1.31 -0.56 11.51
CA LEU A 95 0.51 0.65 11.27
C LEU A 95 1.15 1.86 11.95
N GLY A 96 1.57 1.67 13.21
CA GLY A 96 2.30 2.68 13.96
C GLY A 96 3.59 3.12 13.26
N LEU A 97 4.37 2.17 12.73
CA LEU A 97 5.60 2.47 12.00
C LEU A 97 5.32 3.22 10.69
N SER A 98 4.32 2.78 9.91
CA SER A 98 3.95 3.44 8.64
C SER A 98 3.54 4.90 8.87
N ALA A 99 2.67 5.13 9.86
CA ALA A 99 2.27 6.48 10.27
C ALA A 99 3.45 7.30 10.82
N PHE A 100 4.36 6.66 11.57
CA PHE A 100 5.54 7.33 12.12
C PHE A 100 6.47 7.82 11.02
N VAL A 101 6.76 6.98 10.02
CA VAL A 101 7.62 7.36 8.89
C VAL A 101 6.95 8.42 8.02
N TRP A 102 5.64 8.33 7.80
CA TRP A 102 4.88 9.37 7.08
C TRP A 102 5.02 10.74 7.76
N ARG A 103 4.86 10.80 9.08
CA ARG A 103 5.09 12.02 9.88
C ARG A 103 6.55 12.48 9.81
N ALA A 104 7.51 11.56 9.94
CA ALA A 104 8.94 11.87 9.92
C ALA A 104 9.37 12.47 8.56
N ARG A 105 8.91 11.89 7.45
CA ARG A 105 9.18 12.41 6.10
C ARG A 105 8.55 13.79 5.89
N THR A 106 7.28 13.95 6.27
CA THR A 106 6.58 15.25 6.18
C THR A 106 7.36 16.34 6.92
N LYS A 107 7.85 16.03 8.13
CA LYS A 107 8.70 16.94 8.91
C LYS A 107 10.06 17.20 8.25
N ALA A 108 10.72 16.16 7.74
CA ALA A 108 12.05 16.27 7.12
C ALA A 108 12.02 17.14 5.85
N LEU A 109 10.95 17.05 5.08
CA LEU A 109 10.73 17.84 3.86
C LEU A 109 10.25 19.27 4.14
N LYS A 110 10.01 19.63 5.42
CA LYS A 110 9.54 20.95 5.84
C LYS A 110 8.32 21.43 5.05
N MET A 111 7.38 20.52 4.80
CA MET A 111 6.15 20.83 4.08
C MET A 111 5.39 21.98 4.75
N LEU A 112 4.79 22.85 3.93
CA LEU A 112 3.89 23.90 4.41
C LEU A 112 2.69 23.28 5.12
N PRO A 113 2.12 23.91 6.16
CA PRO A 113 0.99 23.34 6.90
C PRO A 113 -0.20 22.93 6.01
N ASP A 114 -0.50 23.72 4.98
CA ASP A 114 -1.64 23.49 4.08
C ASP A 114 -1.37 22.45 2.98
N GLN A 115 -0.10 22.05 2.78
CA GLN A 115 0.28 21.03 1.81
C GLN A 115 -0.44 19.72 2.08
N GLN A 116 -1.17 19.22 1.08
CA GLN A 116 -1.70 17.86 1.12
C GLN A 116 -0.55 16.85 1.05
N THR A 117 -0.59 15.85 1.91
CA THR A 117 0.38 14.74 1.94
C THR A 117 -0.36 13.41 1.88
N LYS A 118 0.24 12.42 1.19
CA LYS A 118 -0.36 11.12 0.93
C LYS A 118 0.57 10.00 1.32
N LEU A 119 0.04 9.04 2.08
CA LEU A 119 0.66 7.75 2.37
C LEU A 119 -0.02 6.70 1.49
N LEU A 120 0.68 6.20 0.47
CA LEU A 120 0.21 5.12 -0.41
C LEU A 120 0.77 3.80 0.11
N PHE A 121 -0.09 2.78 0.14
CA PHE A 121 0.32 1.46 0.60
C PHE A 121 -0.52 0.36 -0.05
N ALA A 122 0.06 -0.83 -0.12
CA ALA A 122 -0.61 -2.01 -0.65
C ALA A 122 -1.46 -2.68 0.44
N VAL A 123 -2.69 -3.03 0.11
CA VAL A 123 -3.58 -3.83 0.95
C VAL A 123 -3.80 -5.18 0.27
N ASP A 124 -3.64 -6.27 1.03
CA ASP A 124 -3.96 -7.61 0.56
C ASP A 124 -5.48 -7.76 0.39
N GLY A 125 -5.91 -7.87 -0.86
CA GLY A 125 -7.29 -8.03 -1.26
C GLY A 125 -7.75 -9.49 -1.25
N ARG A 126 -6.83 -10.47 -1.21
CA ARG A 126 -7.17 -11.91 -1.21
C ARG A 126 -8.29 -12.29 -0.24
N PRO A 127 -8.27 -11.90 1.06
CA PRO A 127 -9.34 -12.20 2.00
C PRO A 127 -10.58 -11.32 1.84
N LYS A 128 -10.49 -10.22 1.07
CA LYS A 128 -11.56 -9.22 0.92
C LYS A 128 -12.58 -9.63 -0.14
N PHE A 129 -12.19 -10.42 -1.13
CA PHE A 129 -13.09 -10.90 -2.18
C PHE A 129 -14.18 -11.81 -1.63
N LYS A 130 -15.33 -11.83 -2.32
CA LYS A 130 -16.46 -12.73 -2.02
C LYS A 130 -16.79 -13.57 -3.26
N PRO A 131 -16.46 -14.88 -3.28
CA PRO A 131 -15.65 -15.61 -2.28
C PRO A 131 -14.17 -15.13 -2.25
N PRO A 132 -13.41 -15.39 -1.16
CA PRO A 132 -11.99 -15.06 -1.09
C PRO A 132 -11.18 -15.71 -2.23
N LEU A 133 -10.03 -15.13 -2.58
CA LEU A 133 -9.17 -15.75 -3.58
C LEU A 133 -8.65 -17.11 -3.08
N PRO A 134 -8.47 -18.09 -3.99
CA PRO A 134 -7.94 -19.39 -3.63
C PRO A 134 -6.59 -19.28 -2.92
N LYS A 135 -6.38 -20.16 -1.93
CA LYS A 135 -5.05 -20.32 -1.31
C LYS A 135 -4.04 -20.66 -2.40
N GLY A 136 -2.88 -20.00 -2.39
CA GLY A 136 -1.85 -20.16 -3.42
C GLY A 136 -2.10 -19.36 -4.70
N TYR A 137 -3.07 -18.42 -4.72
CA TYR A 137 -3.27 -17.53 -5.86
C TYR A 137 -1.98 -16.80 -6.25
N PHE A 138 -1.45 -17.15 -7.42
CA PHE A 138 -0.19 -16.68 -7.95
C PHE A 138 -0.39 -15.55 -8.97
N GLY A 139 -0.55 -14.35 -8.43
CA GLY A 139 -0.75 -13.11 -9.18
C GLY A 139 -0.70 -11.90 -8.26
N ASN A 140 -1.04 -10.73 -8.81
CA ASN A 140 -1.31 -9.55 -7.99
C ASN A 140 -2.73 -9.68 -7.39
N GLY A 141 -2.81 -9.84 -6.08
CA GLY A 141 -4.05 -9.88 -5.30
C GLY A 141 -4.19 -8.70 -4.35
N ILE A 142 -3.47 -7.62 -4.62
CA ILE A 142 -3.42 -6.39 -3.82
C ILE A 142 -4.12 -5.24 -4.54
N VAL A 143 -4.49 -4.21 -3.78
CA VAL A 143 -4.81 -2.87 -4.31
C VAL A 143 -3.93 -1.85 -3.62
N LEU A 144 -3.54 -0.81 -4.36
CA LEU A 144 -2.93 0.37 -3.76
C LEU A 144 -4.03 1.28 -3.25
N THR A 145 -4.03 1.54 -1.95
CA THR A 145 -4.90 2.53 -1.32
C THR A 145 -4.05 3.64 -0.72
N ASN A 146 -4.67 4.71 -0.29
CA ASN A 146 -3.96 5.82 0.31
C ASN A 146 -4.71 6.43 1.49
N SER A 147 -3.94 7.09 2.35
CA SER A 147 -4.43 8.02 3.36
C SER A 147 -3.91 9.40 3.02
N MET A 148 -4.77 10.42 3.15
CA MET A 148 -4.43 11.81 2.88
C MET A 148 -4.84 12.71 4.04
N CYS A 149 -4.03 13.73 4.31
CA CYS A 149 -4.37 14.85 5.18
C CYS A 149 -3.42 16.03 4.90
N GLN A 150 -3.66 17.17 5.54
CA GLN A 150 -2.73 18.29 5.52
C GLN A 150 -1.48 18.00 6.36
N ALA A 151 -0.32 18.48 5.92
CA ALA A 151 0.94 18.32 6.64
C ALA A 151 0.88 18.91 8.06
N GLY A 152 0.22 20.07 8.24
CA GLY A 152 -0.01 20.68 9.55
C GLY A 152 -0.82 19.76 10.46
N GLU A 153 -1.97 19.25 9.97
CA GLU A 153 -2.79 18.30 10.71
C GLU A 153 -2.00 17.05 11.11
N LEU A 154 -1.22 16.49 10.18
CA LEU A 154 -0.41 15.29 10.39
C LEU A 154 0.66 15.48 11.47
N LEU A 155 1.26 16.67 11.54
CA LEU A 155 2.35 16.96 12.48
C LEU A 155 1.82 17.40 13.85
N ASP A 156 0.74 18.18 13.89
CA ASP A 156 0.19 18.76 15.12
C ASP A 156 -0.65 17.77 15.94
N ARG A 157 -1.23 16.76 15.28
CA ARG A 157 -2.00 15.69 15.96
C ARG A 157 -1.12 14.54 16.47
N PRO A 158 -1.60 13.77 17.46
CA PRO A 158 -0.87 12.60 17.95
C PRO A 158 -0.69 11.53 16.87
N LEU A 159 0.28 10.62 17.06
CA LEU A 159 0.58 9.54 16.10
C LEU A 159 -0.65 8.65 15.84
N SER A 160 -1.47 8.42 16.86
CA SER A 160 -2.72 7.67 16.76
C SER A 160 -3.71 8.24 15.75
N HIS A 161 -3.71 9.57 15.53
CA HIS A 161 -4.53 10.19 14.47
C HIS A 161 -4.12 9.69 13.09
N ALA A 162 -2.82 9.77 12.79
CA ALA A 162 -2.27 9.29 11.52
C ALA A 162 -2.53 7.79 11.34
N VAL A 163 -2.40 6.99 12.40
CA VAL A 163 -2.74 5.56 12.39
C VAL A 163 -4.21 5.32 12.05
N GLY A 164 -5.12 6.11 12.64
CA GLY A 164 -6.55 6.05 12.33
C GLY A 164 -6.83 6.29 10.84
N LEU A 165 -6.15 7.27 10.23
CA LEU A 165 -6.26 7.53 8.78
C LEU A 165 -5.84 6.31 7.95
N VAL A 166 -4.76 5.61 8.35
CA VAL A 166 -4.30 4.37 7.68
C VAL A 166 -5.34 3.26 7.85
N GLN A 167 -5.85 3.06 9.06
CA GLN A 167 -6.85 2.04 9.34
C GLN A 167 -8.13 2.25 8.56
N ASP A 168 -8.61 3.49 8.47
CA ASP A 168 -9.83 3.80 7.75
C ASP A 168 -9.65 3.58 6.25
N ALA A 169 -8.50 3.95 5.69
CA ALA A 169 -8.14 3.61 4.31
C ALA A 169 -8.06 2.09 4.06
N ILE A 170 -7.55 1.29 5.01
CA ILE A 170 -7.56 -0.19 4.92
C ILE A 170 -9.00 -0.74 4.97
N LYS A 171 -9.85 -0.19 5.85
CA LYS A 171 -11.25 -0.63 6.00
C LYS A 171 -12.10 -0.34 4.76
N MET A 172 -11.78 0.72 4.01
CA MET A 172 -12.44 1.02 2.74
C MET A 172 -12.22 -0.07 1.69
N VAL A 173 -11.11 -0.82 1.77
CA VAL A 173 -10.81 -1.93 0.86
C VAL A 173 -11.73 -3.12 1.14
N THR A 174 -12.77 -3.20 0.31
CA THR A 174 -13.83 -4.22 0.30
C THR A 174 -13.88 -4.94 -1.05
N ASP A 175 -14.63 -6.04 -1.16
CA ASP A 175 -14.85 -6.74 -2.45
C ASP A 175 -15.32 -5.78 -3.56
N SER A 176 -16.30 -4.91 -3.27
CA SER A 176 -16.81 -3.93 -4.25
C SER A 176 -15.77 -2.87 -4.60
N TYR A 177 -14.98 -2.41 -3.63
CA TYR A 177 -13.87 -1.47 -3.90
C TYR A 177 -12.80 -2.12 -4.80
N MET A 178 -12.39 -3.36 -4.51
CA MET A 178 -11.44 -4.12 -5.35
C MET A 178 -11.95 -4.26 -6.79
N ARG A 179 -13.25 -4.59 -6.97
CA ARG A 179 -13.87 -4.72 -8.29
C ARG A 179 -13.97 -3.40 -9.03
N SER A 180 -14.31 -2.32 -8.33
CA SER A 180 -14.29 -0.97 -8.89
C SER A 180 -12.89 -0.57 -9.35
N ALA A 181 -11.85 -0.90 -8.57
CA ALA A 181 -10.46 -0.61 -8.94
C ALA A 181 -10.05 -1.34 -10.22
N MET A 182 -10.38 -2.63 -10.34
CA MET A 182 -10.13 -3.40 -11.56
C MET A 182 -10.82 -2.77 -12.78
N ASP A 183 -12.07 -2.35 -12.62
CA ASP A 183 -12.83 -1.71 -13.69
C ASP A 183 -12.26 -0.33 -14.06
N TYR A 184 -11.82 0.44 -13.07
CA TYR A 184 -11.17 1.73 -13.28
C TYR A 184 -9.87 1.57 -14.06
N PHE A 185 -9.03 0.60 -13.68
CA PHE A 185 -7.80 0.28 -14.39
C PHE A 185 -8.06 -0.17 -15.83
N GLU A 186 -9.05 -1.03 -16.08
CA GLU A 186 -9.39 -1.47 -17.44
C GLU A 186 -9.89 -0.31 -18.31
N ALA A 187 -10.71 0.57 -17.74
CA ALA A 187 -11.31 1.70 -18.46
C ALA A 187 -10.29 2.83 -18.76
N THR A 188 -9.37 3.10 -17.84
CA THR A 188 -8.47 4.26 -17.95
C THR A 188 -7.06 3.89 -18.40
N ARG A 189 -6.59 2.68 -18.08
CA ARG A 189 -5.19 2.24 -18.24
C ARG A 189 -4.17 3.19 -17.59
N VAL A 190 -4.60 3.93 -16.57
CA VAL A 190 -3.77 4.91 -15.83
C VAL A 190 -3.01 4.20 -14.71
N TRP A 191 -1.78 4.66 -14.45
CA TRP A 191 -0.96 4.20 -13.33
C TRP A 191 -1.16 5.11 -12.11
N PRO A 192 -1.07 4.59 -10.87
CA PRO A 192 -1.17 5.41 -9.67
C PRO A 192 -0.16 6.56 -9.69
N SER A 193 -0.61 7.76 -9.31
CA SER A 193 0.25 8.93 -9.27
C SER A 193 1.23 8.82 -8.10
N LEU A 194 2.53 8.91 -8.41
CA LEU A 194 3.62 8.94 -7.43
C LEU A 194 3.92 10.36 -6.90
N ALA A 195 3.24 11.39 -7.41
CA ALA A 195 3.41 12.77 -6.93
C ALA A 195 3.01 12.87 -5.45
N SER A 196 3.85 13.51 -4.64
CA SER A 196 3.68 13.71 -3.18
C SER A 196 3.31 12.42 -2.41
N THR A 197 3.71 11.27 -2.96
CA THR A 197 3.36 9.95 -2.46
C THR A 197 4.52 9.39 -1.66
N TYR A 198 4.24 8.97 -0.43
CA TYR A 198 5.10 8.05 0.32
C TYR A 198 4.61 6.62 0.11
#